data_AF-A0A523E943-F1
#
_entry.id   AF-A0A523E943-F1
#
_cell.length_a   1.000
_cell.length_b   1.000
_cell.length_c   1.000
_cell.angle_alpha   90.00
_cell.angle_beta   90.00
_cell.angle_gamma   90.00
#
_symmetry.space_group_name_H-M   'P 1'
#
loop_
_entity.id
_entity.type
_entity.pdbx_description
1 polymer ?
#
loop_
_entity_poly.entity_id
_entity_poly.type
_entity_poly.pdbx_seq_one_letter_code
_entity_poly.pdbx_strand_id
1 'polypeptide(L)' 'MPTVKKTIELDQEAINRIKAALNAKTEKEAINFALRQFDTDIRLAETAYRDAGSFEFEAAFED' A
#
# COMPACT_ATOMS: atom_id res chain seq x y z
N MET A 1 -28.75 -1.65 -7.27
CA MET A 1 -27.66 -1.78 -8.27
C MET A 1 -27.12 -3.19 -8.18
N PRO A 2 -27.15 -3.99 -9.26
CA PRO A 2 -26.60 -5.35 -9.21
C PRO A 2 -25.08 -5.29 -9.08
N THR A 3 -24.51 -6.08 -8.19
CA THR A 3 -23.06 -6.19 -8.00
C THR A 3 -22.45 -6.87 -9.22
N VAL A 4 -21.89 -6.09 -10.14
CA VAL A 4 -21.19 -6.64 -11.31
C VAL A 4 -19.86 -7.22 -10.83
N LYS A 5 -19.73 -8.55 -10.82
CA LYS A 5 -18.45 -9.20 -10.59
C LYS A 5 -17.59 -9.02 -11.84
N LYS A 6 -16.58 -8.14 -11.76
CA LYS A 6 -15.53 -8.08 -12.79
C LYS A 6 -14.57 -9.24 -12.55
N THR A 7 -14.40 -10.08 -13.56
CA THR A 7 -13.35 -11.10 -13.56
C THR A 7 -12.06 -10.44 -13.99
N ILE A 8 -11.02 -10.56 -13.17
CA ILE A 8 -9.68 -10.06 -13.45
C ILE A 8 -8.77 -11.27 -13.35
N GLU A 9 -7.95 -11.50 -14.37
CA GLU A 9 -6.88 -12.50 -14.30
C GLU A 9 -5.76 -11.94 -13.43
N LEU A 10 -5.44 -12.66 -12.36
CA LEU A 10 -4.40 -12.29 -11.42
C LEU A 10 -3.25 -13.28 -11.55
N ASP A 11 -2.03 -12.77 -11.42
CA ASP A 11 -0.84 -13.61 -11.37
C ASP A 11 -0.89 -14.50 -10.11
N GLN A 12 -1.09 -15.80 -10.34
CA GLN A 12 -1.25 -16.79 -9.29
C GLN A 12 0.06 -17.01 -8.51
N GLU A 13 1.22 -16.85 -9.14
CA GLU A 13 2.51 -16.96 -8.46
C GLU A 13 2.69 -15.79 -7.49
N ALA A 14 2.34 -14.57 -7.91
CA ALA A 14 2.33 -13.41 -7.05
C ALA A 14 1.38 -13.60 -5.85
N ILE A 15 0.15 -14.07 -6.08
CA ILE A 15 -0.81 -14.34 -4.99
C ILE A 15 -0.27 -15.38 -4.01
N ASN A 16 0.35 -16.46 -4.49
CA ASN A 16 0.91 -17.50 -3.63
C ASN A 16 2.07 -16.98 -2.78
N ARG A 17 2.93 -16.12 -3.33
CA ARG A 17 4.01 -15.45 -2.58
C ARG A 17 3.45 -14.54 -1.48
N ILE A 18 2.43 -13.74 -1.80
CA ILE A 18 1.77 -12.87 -0.81
C ILE A 18 1.10 -13.71 0.28
N LYS A 19 0.39 -14.79 -0.08
CA LYS A 19 -0.22 -15.69 0.91
C LYS A 19 0.81 -16.30 1.85
N ALA A 20 1.94 -16.77 1.32
CA ALA A 20 3.01 -17.34 2.12
C ALA A 20 3.63 -16.28 3.05
N ALA A 21 3.90 -15.08 2.54
CA ALA A 21 4.48 -13.98 3.33
C ALA A 21 3.56 -13.53 4.47
N LEU A 22 2.23 -13.51 4.23
CA LEU A 22 1.23 -13.09 5.22
C LEU A 22 0.67 -14.23 6.06
N ASN A 23 1.07 -15.48 5.79
CA ASN A 23 0.43 -16.69 6.32
C ASN A 23 -1.11 -16.66 6.19
N ALA A 24 -1.61 -16.13 5.06
CA ALA A 24 -3.03 -15.91 4.82
C ALA A 24 -3.74 -17.21 4.46
N LYS A 25 -4.92 -17.44 5.05
CA LYS A 25 -5.69 -18.68 4.84
C LYS A 25 -6.36 -18.71 3.47
N THR A 26 -6.68 -17.54 2.91
CA THR A 26 -7.38 -17.41 1.63
C THR A 26 -6.70 -16.40 0.70
N GLU A 27 -6.89 -16.57 -0.62
CA GLU A 27 -6.42 -15.58 -1.61
C GLU A 27 -7.08 -14.22 -1.41
N LYS A 28 -8.38 -14.21 -1.08
CA LYS A 28 -9.14 -12.99 -0.81
C LYS A 28 -8.53 -12.20 0.36
N GLU A 29 -8.10 -12.89 1.41
CA GLU A 29 -7.44 -12.26 2.56
C GLU A 29 -6.09 -11.65 2.15
N ALA A 30 -5.26 -12.38 1.42
CA ALA A 30 -3.99 -11.90 0.92
C ALA A 30 -4.13 -10.67 0.00
N ILE A 31 -5.07 -10.72 -0.95
CA ILE A 31 -5.35 -9.62 -1.87
C ILE A 31 -5.87 -8.39 -1.12
N ASN A 32 -6.83 -8.58 -0.20
CA ASN A 32 -7.37 -7.47 0.58
C ASN A 32 -6.30 -6.81 1.46
N PHE A 33 -5.39 -7.60 2.03
CA PHE A 33 -4.27 -7.07 2.79
C PHE A 33 -3.36 -6.22 1.90
N ALA A 34 -2.92 -6.76 0.76
CA ALA A 34 -2.05 -6.06 -0.18
C ALA A 34 -2.66 -4.74 -0.66
N LEU A 35 -3.96 -4.72 -1.01
CA LEU A 35 -4.66 -3.51 -1.43
C LEU A 35 -4.71 -2.44 -0.32
N ARG A 36 -4.94 -2.84 0.94
CA ARG A 36 -4.94 -1.91 2.08
C ARG A 36 -3.55 -1.36 2.38
N GLN A 37 -2.53 -2.19 2.22
CA GLN A 37 -1.14 -1.76 2.37
C GLN A 37 -0.81 -0.70 1.34
N PHE A 38 -1.10 -0.94 0.06
CA PHE A 38 -0.88 0.06 -0.99
C PHE A 38 -1.61 1.38 -0.75
N ASP A 39 -2.88 1.33 -0.33
CA ASP A 39 -3.63 2.55 0.02
C ASP A 39 -2.98 3.32 1.18
N THR A 40 -2.43 2.61 2.17
CA THR A 40 -1.67 3.23 3.28
C THR A 40 -0.36 3.84 2.78
N ASP A 41 0.39 3.12 1.96
CA ASP A 41 1.68 3.56 1.43
C ASP A 41 1.52 4.78 0.51
N ILE A 42 0.48 4.81 -0.33
CA ILE A 42 0.14 5.95 -1.17
C ILE A 42 -0.18 7.17 -0.30
N ARG A 43 -1.02 7.02 0.72
CA ARG A 43 -1.35 8.13 1.63
C ARG A 43 -0.12 8.64 2.37
N LEU A 44 0.76 7.76 2.82
CA LEU A 44 2.02 8.15 3.46
C LEU A 44 2.93 8.90 2.48
N ALA A 45 3.09 8.42 1.25
CA ALA A 45 3.88 9.08 0.22
C ALA A 45 3.31 10.46 -0.13
N GLU A 46 1.99 10.60 -0.22
CA GLU A 46 1.32 11.89 -0.44
C GLU A 46 1.59 12.88 0.70
N THR A 47 1.50 12.43 1.97
CA THR A 47 1.84 13.26 3.13
C THR A 47 3.30 13.67 3.11
N ALA A 48 4.22 12.71 2.93
CA ALA A 48 5.66 12.99 2.87
C ALA A 48 6.01 13.97 1.74
N TYR A 49 5.37 13.85 0.58
CA TYR A 49 5.56 14.78 -0.53
C TYR A 49 5.06 16.19 -0.22
N ARG A 50 3.92 16.34 0.47
CA ARG A 50 3.42 17.65 0.92
C ARG A 50 4.34 18.30 1.95
N ASP A 51 4.83 17.50 2.90
CA ASP A 51 5.67 17.98 4.00
C ASP A 51 7.12 18.27 3.55
N ALA A 52 7.60 17.63 2.48
CA ALA A 52 8.92 17.91 1.91
C ALA A 52 9.07 19.35 1.38
N GLY A 53 7.96 20.04 1.07
CA GLY A 53 7.96 21.45 0.67
C GLY A 53 7.86 22.45 1.83
N SER A 54 7.63 21.98 3.07
CA SER A 54 7.43 22.83 4.27
C SER A 54 8.53 22.68 5.32
N PHE A 55 9.55 21.86 5.07
CA PHE A 55 10.72 21.72 5.94
C PHE A 55 11.66 22.92 5.78
N GLU A 56 11.44 23.98 6.55
CA GLU A 56 12.49 24.97 6.81
C GLU A 56 13.49 24.33 7.78
N PHE A 57 14.66 23.96 7.25
CA PHE A 57 15.80 23.56 8.06
C PHE A 57 16.37 24.83 8.73
N GLU A 58 15.74 25.28 9.82
CA GLU A 58 16.33 26.33 10.66
C GLU A 58 17.73 25.85 11.04
N ALA A 59 18.74 26.56 10.57
CA ALA A 59 20.14 26.23 10.74
C ALA A 59 20.49 26.27 12.24
N ALA A 60 20.30 25.14 12.93
CA ALA A 60 20.65 24.98 14.34
C ALA A 60 22.17 24.82 14.57
N PHE A 61 22.98 25.48 13.75
CA PHE A 61 24.43 25.54 13.84
C PHE A 61 24.92 26.94 13.46
N GLU A 62 24.55 27.94 14.25
CA GLU A 62 25.38 29.14 14.39
C GLU A 62 25.98 29.12 15.80
N ASP A 63 27.32 29.13 15.84
CA ASP A 63 28.21 29.14 17.02
C ASP A 63 27.94 30.31 17.98
#